data_AF-A0AAU7H6S8-F1
#
_entry.id   AF-A0AAU7H6S8-F1
#
_cell.length_a   1.000
_cell.length_b   1.000
_cell.length_c   1.000
_cell.angle_alpha   90.00
_cell.angle_beta   90.00
_cell.angle_gamma   90.00
#
_symmetry.space_group_name_H-M   'P 1'
#
loop_
_entity.id
_entity.type
_entity.pdbx_description
1 polymer ?
#
loop_
_entity_poly.entity_id
_entity_poly.type
_entity_poly.pdbx_seq_one_letter_code
_entity_poly.pdbx_strand_id
1 'polypeptide(L)'
;MNHAMLQRIVEEVAARLRRRALSTATLSVAQLGEADIRSLLCQHASLRIVQVDLPLLEQLAGQRALAAAGCALHEAMAWGVRVQLTLLPAQLPALAVKKLARLPLTFSDPLGQPVRLHAASVLTYADVARFSGGYLVLRRRPIITALAREAAVARHVQLIKQE
;
A
#
# COMPACT_ATOMS: atom_id res chain seq x y z
N MET A 1 -3.90 43.17 20.04
CA MET A 1 -2.81 42.77 19.12
C MET A 1 -2.49 41.28 19.17
N ASN A 2 -2.34 40.64 20.35
CA ASN A 2 -2.02 39.20 20.45
C ASN A 2 -3.05 38.25 19.81
N HIS A 3 -4.34 38.59 19.85
CA HIS A 3 -5.39 37.75 19.29
C HIS A 3 -5.30 37.63 17.75
N ALA A 4 -5.01 38.73 17.05
CA ALA A 4 -4.87 38.73 15.59
C ALA A 4 -3.63 37.93 15.11
N MET A 5 -2.53 38.00 15.87
CA MET A 5 -1.33 37.21 15.57
C MET A 5 -1.56 35.72 15.82
N LEU A 6 -2.19 35.35 16.94
CA LEU A 6 -2.55 33.96 17.23
C LEU A 6 -3.51 33.41 16.17
N GLN A 7 -4.52 34.19 15.78
CA GLN A 7 -5.46 33.79 14.74
C GLN A 7 -4.75 33.53 13.40
N ARG A 8 -3.84 34.41 12.99
CA ARG A 8 -3.03 34.22 11.77
C ARG A 8 -2.18 32.94 11.84
N ILE A 9 -1.59 32.63 12.99
CA ILE A 9 -0.81 31.40 13.18
C ILE A 9 -1.71 30.17 13.05
N VAL A 10 -2.88 30.17 13.68
CA VAL A 10 -3.83 29.05 13.62
C VAL A 10 -4.31 28.82 12.18
N GLU A 11 -4.65 29.90 11.47
CA GLU A 11 -5.08 29.84 10.07
C GLU A 11 -3.98 29.26 9.17
N GLU A 12 -2.73 29.71 9.34
CA GLU A 12 -1.59 29.21 8.58
C GLU A 12 -1.30 27.74 8.88
N VAL A 13 -1.33 27.32 10.15
CA VAL A 13 -1.13 25.91 10.55
C VAL A 13 -2.25 25.05 9.96
N ALA A 14 -3.51 25.48 10.06
CA ALA A 14 -4.64 24.76 9.48
C ALA A 14 -4.52 24.64 7.96
N ALA A 15 -4.09 25.71 7.28
CA ALA A 15 -3.87 25.69 5.83
C ALA A 15 -2.76 24.69 5.44
N ARG A 16 -1.65 24.65 6.18
CA ARG A 16 -0.55 23.68 5.95
C ARG A 16 -0.99 22.25 6.20
N LEU A 17 -1.73 21.99 7.26
CA LEU A 17 -2.25 20.65 7.57
C LEU A 17 -3.23 20.16 6.49
N ARG A 18 -4.12 21.04 6.00
CA ARG A 18 -5.03 20.72 4.89
C ARG A 18 -4.26 20.41 3.61
N ARG A 19 -3.26 21.22 3.28
CA ARG A 19 -2.40 20.98 2.11
C ARG A 19 -1.71 19.61 2.23
N ARG A 20 -1.07 19.34 3.36
CA ARG A 20 -0.43 18.05 3.65
C ARG A 20 -1.39 16.87 3.49
N ALA A 21 -2.60 16.98 4.00
CA ALA A 21 -3.60 15.91 3.97
C ALA A 21 -3.98 15.47 2.53
N LEU A 22 -3.89 16.40 1.57
CA LEU A 22 -4.18 16.16 0.16
C LEU A 22 -2.93 15.86 -0.68
N SER A 23 -1.74 16.16 -0.15
CA SER A 23 -0.47 15.95 -0.85
C SER A 23 -0.04 14.48 -0.83
N THR A 24 0.28 13.95 -2.02
CA THR A 24 0.86 12.63 -2.21
C THR A 24 2.21 12.74 -2.92
N ALA A 25 3.27 12.20 -2.32
CA ALA A 25 4.58 12.11 -2.96
C ALA A 25 4.67 10.83 -3.78
N THR A 26 5.12 10.92 -5.03
CA THR A 26 5.40 9.75 -5.87
C THR A 26 6.90 9.58 -6.03
N LEU A 27 7.42 8.42 -5.67
CA LEU A 27 8.86 8.13 -5.63
C LEU A 27 9.15 6.74 -6.20
N SER A 28 10.31 6.55 -6.80
CA SER A 28 10.85 5.20 -7.04
C SER A 28 11.51 4.64 -5.77
N VAL A 29 11.82 3.34 -5.78
CA VAL A 29 12.56 2.70 -4.67
C VAL A 29 13.93 3.34 -4.45
N ALA A 30 14.62 3.71 -5.52
CA ALA A 30 15.92 4.40 -5.44
C ALA A 30 15.79 5.77 -4.78
N GLN A 31 14.82 6.58 -5.23
CA GLN A 31 14.57 7.91 -4.66
C GLN A 31 14.18 7.83 -3.18
N LEU A 32 13.42 6.82 -2.79
CA LEU A 32 13.05 6.58 -1.40
C LEU A 32 14.26 6.26 -0.52
N GLY A 33 15.28 5.58 -1.05
CA GLY A 33 16.51 5.26 -0.32
C GLY A 33 17.41 6.47 -0.06
N GLU A 34 17.32 7.50 -0.91
CA GLU A 34 18.13 8.72 -0.83
C GLU A 34 17.39 9.90 -0.19
N ALA A 35 16.06 9.85 -0.11
CA ALA A 35 15.25 10.96 0.36
C ALA A 35 15.40 11.21 1.87
N ASP A 36 15.34 12.50 2.25
CA ASP A 36 15.04 12.88 3.63
C ASP A 36 13.56 12.58 3.93
N ILE A 37 13.36 11.38 4.46
CA ILE A 37 12.02 10.87 4.75
C ILE A 37 11.25 11.79 5.70
N ARG A 38 11.91 12.41 6.70
CA ARG A 38 11.20 13.22 7.70
C ARG A 38 10.62 14.49 7.09
N SER A 39 11.42 15.20 6.28
CA SER A 39 10.94 16.37 5.55
C SER A 39 9.77 16.01 4.63
N LEU A 40 9.86 14.84 3.99
CA LEU A 40 8.84 14.36 3.07
C LEU A 40 7.52 14.02 3.79
N LEU A 41 7.58 13.35 4.95
CA LEU A 41 6.41 13.00 5.78
C LEU A 41 5.75 14.23 6.43
N CYS A 42 6.51 15.30 6.68
CA CYS A 42 5.97 16.59 7.13
C CYS A 42 5.15 17.30 6.05
N GLN A 43 5.43 17.04 4.76
CA GLN A 43 4.78 17.70 3.63
C GLN A 43 3.67 16.86 2.99
N HIS A 44 3.70 15.54 3.16
CA HIS A 44 2.78 14.60 2.50
C HIS A 44 2.11 13.68 3.52
N ALA A 45 0.80 13.50 3.38
CA ALA A 45 0.04 12.51 4.15
C ALA A 45 -0.03 11.15 3.44
N SER A 46 0.47 11.04 2.21
CA SER A 46 0.46 9.79 1.44
C SER A 46 1.70 9.65 0.57
N LEU A 47 2.22 8.43 0.46
CA LEU A 47 3.34 8.06 -0.40
C LEU A 47 2.85 7.06 -1.44
N ARG A 48 3.27 7.24 -2.69
CA ARG A 48 3.11 6.28 -3.77
C ARG A 48 4.49 5.86 -4.25
N ILE A 49 4.83 4.59 -4.04
CA ILE A 49 6.10 4.03 -4.51
C ILE A 49 5.84 3.31 -5.83
N VAL A 50 6.54 3.76 -6.88
CA VAL A 50 6.52 3.16 -8.21
C VAL A 50 7.75 2.29 -8.42
N GLN A 51 7.69 1.41 -9.42
CA GLN A 51 8.79 0.50 -9.78
C GLN A 51 9.26 -0.34 -8.59
N VAL A 52 8.30 -0.84 -7.79
CA VAL A 52 8.61 -1.70 -6.65
C VAL A 52 9.23 -2.99 -7.17
N ASP A 53 10.32 -3.42 -6.55
CA ASP A 53 11.02 -4.65 -6.87
C ASP A 53 10.74 -5.73 -5.81
N LEU A 54 11.07 -6.98 -6.16
CA LEU A 54 10.87 -8.12 -5.25
C LEU A 54 11.74 -8.00 -3.98
N PRO A 55 13.02 -7.56 -4.04
CA PRO A 55 13.84 -7.37 -2.85
C PRO A 55 13.20 -6.43 -1.80
N LEU A 56 12.59 -5.31 -2.21
CA LEU A 56 11.90 -4.44 -1.26
C LEU A 56 10.70 -5.15 -0.61
N LEU A 57 9.94 -5.93 -1.37
CA LEU A 57 8.81 -6.69 -0.85
C LEU A 57 9.24 -7.78 0.15
N GLU A 58 10.36 -8.45 -0.11
CA GLU A 58 10.99 -9.40 0.81
C GLU A 58 11.48 -8.73 2.10
N GLN A 59 12.03 -7.52 1.99
CA GLN A 59 12.42 -6.69 3.14
C GLN A 59 11.23 -6.33 4.02
N LEU A 60 10.14 -5.84 3.42
CA LEU A 60 8.89 -5.53 4.13
C LEU A 60 8.25 -6.78 4.75
N ALA A 61 8.40 -7.93 4.09
CA ALA A 61 8.01 -9.22 4.64
C ALA A 61 9.00 -9.74 5.69
N GLY A 62 10.06 -9.02 6.07
CA GLY A 62 11.06 -9.50 7.02
C GLY A 62 11.70 -10.84 6.61
N GLN A 63 11.84 -11.08 5.31
CA GLN A 63 12.58 -12.20 4.73
C GLN A 63 14.02 -11.80 4.40
N ARG A 64 14.29 -10.49 4.35
CA ARG A 64 15.59 -9.89 4.05
C ARG A 64 15.87 -8.75 5.02
N ALA A 65 17.16 -8.46 5.25
CA ALA A 65 17.58 -7.31 6.04
C ALA A 65 17.13 -5.99 5.38
N LEU A 66 16.65 -5.06 6.19
CA LEU A 66 16.16 -3.77 5.72
C LEU A 66 17.30 -2.92 5.15
N ALA A 67 17.13 -2.47 3.91
CA ALA A 67 17.93 -1.40 3.33
C ALA A 67 17.29 -0.03 3.62
N ALA A 68 17.94 1.05 3.21
CA ALA A 68 17.48 2.42 3.44
C ALA A 68 16.01 2.63 3.04
N ALA A 69 15.59 2.17 1.85
CA ALA A 69 14.21 2.28 1.38
C ALA A 69 13.22 1.49 2.26
N GLY A 70 13.59 0.29 2.71
CA GLY A 70 12.79 -0.51 3.63
C GLY A 70 12.61 0.18 4.99
N CYS A 71 13.70 0.73 5.55
CA CYS A 71 13.65 1.52 6.77
C CYS A 71 12.75 2.76 6.62
N ALA A 72 12.88 3.49 5.51
CA ALA A 72 12.08 4.68 5.21
C ALA A 72 10.58 4.36 5.12
N LEU A 73 10.20 3.21 4.53
CA LEU A 73 8.80 2.77 4.51
C LEU A 73 8.28 2.39 5.89
N HIS A 74 9.07 1.71 6.71
CA HIS A 74 8.70 1.40 8.08
C HIS A 74 8.51 2.68 8.91
N GLU A 75 9.39 3.67 8.74
CA GLU A 75 9.23 4.99 9.37
C GLU A 75 7.95 5.68 8.86
N ALA A 76 7.70 5.71 7.56
CA ALA A 76 6.48 6.31 7.00
C ALA A 76 5.20 5.68 7.58
N MET A 77 5.15 4.35 7.66
CA MET A 77 4.03 3.62 8.27
C MET A 77 3.89 3.93 9.76
N ALA A 78 4.99 4.02 10.50
CA ALA A 78 5.00 4.35 11.92
C ALA A 78 4.49 5.78 12.19
N TRP A 79 4.75 6.71 11.27
CA TRP A 79 4.22 8.08 11.29
C TRP A 79 2.74 8.18 10.85
N GLY A 80 2.10 7.04 10.51
CA GLY A 80 0.70 7.00 10.09
C GLY A 80 0.46 7.52 8.68
N VAL A 81 1.51 7.62 7.85
CA VAL A 81 1.38 8.03 6.45
C VAL A 81 0.85 6.86 5.63
N ARG A 82 -0.11 7.15 4.73
CA ARG A 82 -0.68 6.11 3.85
C ARG A 82 0.35 5.76 2.78
N VAL A 83 0.76 4.50 2.73
CA VAL A 83 1.72 4.02 1.72
C VAL A 83 1.01 3.16 0.69
N GLN A 84 1.12 3.56 -0.57
CA GLN A 84 0.66 2.82 -1.74
C GLN A 84 1.86 2.28 -2.52
N LEU A 85 1.87 0.99 -2.82
CA LEU A 85 2.89 0.33 -3.63
C LEU A 85 2.31 -0.07 -4.99
N THR A 86 2.94 0.40 -6.06
CA THR A 86 2.59 0.01 -7.42
C THR A 86 3.36 -1.26 -7.81
N LEU A 87 2.64 -2.37 -7.98
CA LEU A 87 3.18 -3.70 -8.26
C LEU A 87 2.98 -4.08 -9.72
N LEU A 88 3.98 -4.70 -10.32
CA LEU A 88 3.80 -5.31 -11.64
C LEU A 88 3.01 -6.63 -11.51
N PRO A 89 2.08 -6.94 -12.42
CA PRO A 89 1.34 -8.21 -12.40
C PRO A 89 2.24 -9.45 -12.31
N ALA A 90 3.43 -9.40 -12.92
CA ALA A 90 4.42 -10.46 -12.88
C ALA A 90 4.97 -10.77 -11.47
N GLN A 91 4.89 -9.82 -10.53
CA GLN A 91 5.39 -9.99 -9.16
C GLN A 91 4.35 -10.57 -8.21
N LEU A 92 3.06 -10.52 -8.59
CA LEU A 92 1.94 -10.91 -7.71
C LEU A 92 2.03 -12.37 -7.21
N PRO A 93 2.42 -13.36 -8.04
CA PRO A 93 2.55 -14.74 -7.56
C PRO A 93 3.63 -14.94 -6.49
N ALA A 94 4.69 -14.12 -6.52
CA ALA A 94 5.86 -14.23 -5.63
C ALA A 94 5.70 -13.49 -4.29
N LEU A 95 4.60 -12.76 -4.08
CA LEU A 95 4.41 -11.95 -2.88
C LEU A 95 4.40 -12.79 -1.60
N ALA A 96 4.81 -12.22 -0.46
CA ALA A 96 4.62 -12.85 0.85
C ALA A 96 3.27 -12.43 1.48
N VAL A 97 2.14 -12.86 0.88
CA VAL A 97 0.76 -12.42 1.23
C VAL A 97 0.50 -12.37 2.73
N LYS A 98 0.85 -13.41 3.50
CA LYS A 98 0.59 -13.44 4.95
C LYS A 98 1.23 -12.30 5.72
N LYS A 99 2.45 -11.91 5.34
CA LYS A 99 3.22 -10.91 6.06
C LYS A 99 2.88 -9.51 5.54
N LEU A 100 2.81 -9.35 4.22
CA LEU A 100 2.47 -8.09 3.59
C LEU A 100 1.04 -7.63 3.89
N ALA A 101 0.06 -8.56 3.98
CA ALA A 101 -1.32 -8.22 4.30
C ALA A 101 -1.52 -7.71 5.75
N ARG A 102 -0.51 -7.86 6.63
CA ARG A 102 -0.55 -7.34 8.01
C ARG A 102 -0.05 -5.91 8.11
N LEU A 103 0.62 -5.43 7.07
CA LEU A 103 1.15 -4.07 7.04
C LEU A 103 0.07 -3.09 6.57
N PRO A 104 0.09 -1.83 7.03
CA PRO A 104 -0.84 -0.79 6.59
C PRO A 104 -0.48 -0.27 5.19
N LEU A 105 -0.41 -1.18 4.21
CA LEU A 105 -0.05 -0.91 2.83
C LEU A 105 -1.27 -1.04 1.93
N THR A 106 -1.36 -0.18 0.93
CA THR A 106 -2.26 -0.36 -0.22
C THR A 106 -1.45 -0.77 -1.44
N PHE A 107 -2.03 -1.61 -2.29
CA PHE A 107 -1.36 -2.07 -3.51
C PHE A 107 -2.23 -1.79 -4.72
N SER A 108 -1.58 -1.40 -5.81
CA SER A 108 -2.24 -1.25 -7.12
C SER A 108 -1.30 -1.72 -8.22
N ASP A 109 -1.84 -1.97 -9.40
CA ASP A 109 -1.01 -2.13 -10.60
C ASP A 109 -0.65 -0.74 -11.19
N PRO A 110 0.19 -0.67 -12.25
CA PRO A 110 0.50 0.58 -12.93
C PRO A 110 -0.69 1.25 -13.62
N LEU A 111 -1.76 0.49 -13.92
CA LEU A 111 -3.00 1.00 -14.51
C LEU A 111 -3.98 1.52 -13.44
N GLY A 112 -3.61 1.46 -12.15
CA GLY A 112 -4.43 1.89 -11.03
C GLY A 112 -5.45 0.87 -10.56
N GLN A 113 -5.44 -0.36 -11.09
CA GLN A 113 -6.29 -1.45 -10.61
C GLN A 113 -5.87 -1.85 -9.21
N PRO A 114 -6.84 -2.06 -8.29
CA PRO A 114 -6.52 -2.46 -6.94
C PRO A 114 -5.95 -3.88 -6.89
N VAL A 115 -4.92 -4.05 -6.08
CA VAL A 115 -4.35 -5.37 -5.73
C VAL A 115 -4.65 -5.61 -4.26
N ARG A 116 -5.45 -6.63 -3.95
CA ARG A 116 -5.77 -7.03 -2.57
C ARG A 116 -5.07 -8.33 -2.22
N LEU A 117 -4.50 -8.38 -1.03
CA LEU A 117 -3.84 -9.57 -0.49
C LEU A 117 -4.80 -10.28 0.46
N HIS A 118 -5.09 -11.56 0.20
CA HIS A 118 -5.97 -12.39 1.04
C HIS A 118 -5.16 -13.41 1.82
N ALA A 119 -4.95 -13.14 3.12
CA ALA A 119 -4.13 -13.98 3.99
C ALA A 119 -4.89 -15.16 4.63
N ALA A 120 -6.22 -15.20 4.56
CA ALA A 120 -6.99 -16.32 5.08
C ALA A 120 -6.86 -17.55 4.16
N SER A 121 -6.98 -18.75 4.76
CA SER A 121 -6.88 -20.01 4.02
C SER A 121 -8.11 -20.32 3.18
N VAL A 122 -9.25 -19.74 3.53
CA VAL A 122 -10.53 -19.93 2.84
C VAL A 122 -10.93 -18.61 2.18
N LEU A 123 -11.33 -18.68 0.92
CA LEU A 123 -11.95 -17.59 0.19
C LEU A 123 -13.45 -17.85 0.06
N THR A 124 -14.24 -16.98 0.67
CA THR A 124 -15.70 -17.04 0.73
C THR A 124 -16.34 -15.99 -0.17
N TYR A 125 -17.64 -16.11 -0.42
CA TYR A 125 -18.38 -15.11 -1.17
C TYR A 125 -18.22 -13.71 -0.56
N ALA A 126 -18.23 -13.58 0.77
CA ALA A 126 -18.14 -12.30 1.47
C ALA A 126 -16.84 -11.53 1.16
N ASP A 127 -15.74 -12.26 0.97
CA ASP A 127 -14.42 -11.70 0.65
C ASP A 127 -14.38 -11.07 -0.76
N VAL A 128 -15.17 -11.63 -1.68
CA VAL A 128 -15.22 -11.21 -3.10
C VAL A 128 -16.39 -10.25 -3.37
N ALA A 129 -17.48 -10.35 -2.61
CA ALA A 129 -18.72 -9.63 -2.86
C ALA A 129 -18.54 -8.10 -2.92
N ARG A 130 -17.60 -7.58 -2.14
CA ARG A 130 -17.26 -6.14 -2.03
C ARG A 130 -16.13 -5.69 -2.95
N PHE A 131 -15.70 -6.53 -3.89
CA PHE A 131 -14.57 -6.24 -4.76
C PHE A 131 -15.00 -6.30 -6.23
N SER A 132 -14.66 -5.26 -6.99
CA SER A 132 -15.03 -5.12 -8.40
C SER A 132 -13.78 -4.80 -9.20
N GLY A 133 -13.42 -5.69 -10.12
CA GLY A 133 -12.19 -5.57 -10.90
C GLY A 133 -10.91 -5.77 -10.08
N GLY A 134 -9.77 -5.74 -10.76
CA GLY A 134 -8.44 -5.85 -10.16
C GLY A 134 -8.02 -7.26 -9.78
N TYR A 135 -7.04 -7.33 -8.87
CA TYR A 135 -6.34 -8.56 -8.52
C TYR A 135 -6.58 -8.94 -7.06
N LEU A 136 -6.91 -10.20 -6.83
CA LEU A 136 -6.95 -10.79 -5.50
C LEU A 136 -5.86 -11.86 -5.39
N VAL A 137 -4.81 -11.54 -4.65
CA VAL A 137 -3.65 -12.42 -4.45
C VAL A 137 -3.89 -13.28 -3.21
N LEU A 138 -4.01 -14.57 -3.43
CA LEU A 138 -4.32 -15.56 -2.41
C LEU A 138 -3.02 -16.16 -1.86
N ARG A 139 -3.00 -16.44 -0.56
CA ARG A 139 -1.91 -17.25 0.02
C ARG A 139 -1.75 -18.63 -0.63
N ARG A 140 -0.61 -19.28 -0.42
CA ARG A 140 -0.36 -20.68 -0.79
C ARG A 140 -1.45 -21.63 -0.28
N ARG A 141 -1.87 -22.55 -1.16
CA ARG A 141 -2.91 -23.58 -0.96
C ARG A 141 -4.24 -23.01 -0.41
N PRO A 142 -4.90 -22.09 -1.14
CA PRO A 142 -6.19 -21.55 -0.70
C PRO A 142 -7.33 -22.53 -1.01
N ILE A 143 -8.30 -22.61 -0.11
CA ILE A 143 -9.59 -23.26 -0.35
C ILE A 143 -10.52 -22.19 -0.90
N ILE A 144 -10.97 -22.36 -2.14
CA ILE A 144 -11.87 -21.41 -2.80
C ILE A 144 -13.25 -22.05 -2.86
N THR A 145 -14.23 -21.42 -2.20
CA THR A 145 -15.63 -21.86 -2.27
C THR A 145 -16.19 -21.66 -3.69
N ALA A 146 -17.16 -22.48 -4.10
CA ALA A 146 -17.78 -22.39 -5.42
C ALA A 146 -18.39 -20.99 -5.66
N LEU A 147 -19.13 -20.47 -4.68
CA LEU A 147 -19.72 -19.12 -4.74
C LEU A 147 -18.66 -18.01 -4.84
N ALA A 148 -17.51 -18.14 -4.16
CA ALA A 148 -16.44 -17.15 -4.30
C ALA A 148 -15.84 -17.15 -5.70
N ARG A 149 -15.70 -18.33 -6.32
CA ARG A 149 -15.19 -18.48 -7.69
C ARG A 149 -16.15 -17.86 -8.70
N GLU A 150 -17.44 -18.18 -8.62
CA GLU A 150 -18.46 -17.61 -9.50
C GLU A 150 -18.55 -16.09 -9.34
N ALA A 151 -18.53 -15.60 -8.10
CA ALA A 151 -18.55 -14.17 -7.82
C ALA A 151 -17.31 -13.44 -8.35
N ALA A 152 -16.13 -14.07 -8.31
CA ALA A 152 -14.90 -13.49 -8.84
C ALA A 152 -14.96 -13.33 -10.36
N VAL A 153 -15.45 -14.35 -11.07
CA VAL A 153 -15.65 -14.29 -12.53
C VAL A 153 -16.67 -13.21 -12.88
N ALA A 154 -17.83 -13.20 -12.23
CA ALA A 154 -18.90 -12.22 -12.49
C ALA A 154 -18.48 -10.77 -12.22
N ARG A 155 -17.51 -10.55 -11.33
CA ARG A 155 -17.01 -9.21 -10.95
C ARG A 155 -15.67 -8.85 -11.60
N HIS A 156 -15.21 -9.63 -12.58
CA HIS A 156 -13.93 -9.44 -13.27
C HIS A 156 -12.71 -9.36 -12.33
N VAL A 157 -12.74 -10.13 -11.23
CA VAL A 157 -11.66 -10.21 -10.25
C VAL A 157 -10.71 -11.34 -10.64
N GLN A 158 -9.44 -11.00 -10.84
CA GLN A 158 -8.42 -12.01 -11.16
C GLN A 158 -7.85 -12.63 -9.88
N LEU A 159 -8.08 -13.93 -9.71
CA LEU A 159 -7.55 -14.70 -8.58
C LEU A 159 -6.12 -15.15 -8.89
N ILE A 160 -5.14 -14.57 -8.21
CA ILE A 160 -3.73 -14.96 -8.32
C ILE A 160 -3.38 -15.90 -7.18
N LYS A 161 -2.90 -17.10 -7.50
CA LYS A 161 -2.40 -18.06 -6.51
C LYS A 161 -0.90 -17.90 -6.37
N GLN A 162 -0.41 -18.01 -5.15
CA GLN A 162 1.02 -18.16 -4.89
C GLN A 162 1.51 -19.54 -5.32
N GLU A 163 2.63 -19.56 -6.02
CA GLU A 163 3.44 -20.77 -6.27
C GLU A 163 4.13 -21.24 -4.99
#